data_AF-A0A8S3H9V4-F1
#
_entry.id   AF-A0A8S3H9V4-F1
#
_cell.length_a   1.000
_cell.length_b   1.000
_cell.length_c   1.000
_cell.angle_alpha   90.00
_cell.angle_beta   90.00
_cell.angle_gamma   90.00
#
_symmetry.space_group_name_H-M   'P 1'
#
loop_
_entity.id
_entity.type
_entity.pdbx_description
1 polymer ?
#
loop_
_entity_poly.entity_id
_entity_poly.type
_entity_poly.pdbx_seq_one_letter_code
_entity_poly.pdbx_strand_id
1 'polypeptide(L)'
;RFAHMIVQNLFGSVSGKKIAILGFAFKKDTADTRESSSIYVCRYLLAEGASLHIYDPKVSVQRIFLDLSEQTGKSEAECKINFI
;
A
#
# COMPACT_ATOMS: atom_id res chain seq x y z
N ARG A 1 8.08 10.88 5.68
CA ARG A 1 7.39 12.10 6.14
C ARG A 1 5.86 11.93 6.16
N PHE A 2 5.19 11.65 5.03
CA PHE A 2 3.74 11.44 5.00
C PHE A 2 3.27 10.14 5.70
N ALA A 3 3.87 9.00 5.38
CA ALA A 3 3.50 7.72 6.02
C ALA A 3 3.70 7.74 7.55
N HIS A 4 4.72 8.44 8.04
CA HIS A 4 4.93 8.67 9.47
C HIS A 4 3.80 9.49 10.11
N MET A 5 3.30 10.53 9.43
CA MET A 5 2.15 11.31 9.93
C MET A 5 0.89 10.43 10.06
N ILE A 6 0.69 9.47 9.15
CA ILE A 6 -0.44 8.53 9.26
C ILE A 6 -0.33 7.74 10.56
N VAL A 7 0.86 7.19 10.87
CA VAL A 7 1.06 6.41 12.10
C VAL A 7 0.87 7.25 13.36
N GLN A 8 1.42 8.47 13.39
CA GLN A 8 1.26 9.40 14.52
C GLN A 8 -0.21 9.74 14.78
N ASN A 9 -0.98 10.02 13.73
CA ASN A 9 -2.40 10.34 13.85
C ASN A 9 -3.28 9.11 14.17
N LEU A 10 -2.77 7.90 13.95
CA LEU A 10 -3.45 6.64 14.28
C LEU A 10 -3.01 6.08 15.65
N PHE A 11 -2.78 6.95 16.62
CA PHE A 11 -2.40 6.62 18.01
C PHE A 11 -1.04 5.93 18.14
N GLY A 12 -0.10 6.25 17.26
CA GLY A 12 1.29 5.80 17.33
C GLY A 12 1.54 4.36 16.87
N SER A 13 0.51 3.60 16.47
CA SER A 13 0.68 2.29 15.86
C SER A 13 -0.45 1.97 14.87
N VAL A 14 -0.09 1.34 13.76
CA VAL A 14 -1.05 0.89 12.73
C VAL A 14 -1.18 -0.62 12.65
N SER A 15 -0.52 -1.35 13.56
CA SER A 15 -0.56 -2.81 13.59
C SER A 15 -1.99 -3.32 13.78
N GLY A 16 -2.40 -4.24 12.90
CA GLY A 16 -3.74 -4.83 12.91
C GLY A 16 -4.88 -3.90 12.47
N LYS A 17 -4.62 -2.61 12.21
CA LYS A 17 -5.63 -1.69 11.70
C LYS A 17 -5.87 -1.93 10.21
N LYS A 18 -7.14 -1.79 9.78
CA LYS A 18 -7.52 -1.81 8.37
C LYS A 18 -7.42 -0.40 7.80
N ILE A 19 -6.62 -0.21 6.75
CA ILE A 19 -6.41 1.08 6.09
C ILE A 19 -6.79 0.93 4.62
N ALA A 20 -7.70 1.77 4.14
CA ALA A 20 -8.05 1.86 2.73
C ALA A 20 -7.09 2.82 1.99
N ILE A 21 -6.60 2.39 0.83
CA ILE A 21 -5.76 3.17 -0.09
C ILE A 21 -6.53 3.34 -1.38
N LEU A 22 -6.90 4.58 -1.69
CA LEU A 22 -7.61 4.94 -2.91
C LEU A 22 -6.63 5.65 -3.84
N GLY A 23 -6.21 4.95 -4.90
CA GLY A 23 -5.21 5.42 -5.84
C GLY A 23 -3.84 4.76 -5.61
N PHE A 24 -3.37 4.08 -6.65
CA PHE A 24 -2.09 3.39 -6.68
C PHE A 24 -1.19 3.88 -7.81
N ALA A 25 -1.76 4.35 -8.93
CA ALA A 25 -1.00 4.96 -10.02
C ALA A 25 -0.24 6.23 -9.58
N PHE A 26 0.84 6.55 -10.28
CA PHE A 26 1.64 7.76 -10.02
C PHE A 26 0.85 9.07 -10.24
N LYS A 27 -0.11 9.05 -11.18
CA LYS A 27 -0.99 10.19 -11.50
C LYS A 27 -2.36 9.70 -11.95
N LYS A 28 -3.31 10.63 -12.09
CA LYS A 28 -4.63 10.33 -12.65
C LYS A 28 -4.54 9.81 -14.11
N ASP A 29 -5.54 9.03 -14.49
CA ASP A 29 -5.78 8.57 -15.86
C ASP A 29 -4.65 7.72 -16.48
N THR A 30 -3.83 7.07 -15.64
CA THR A 30 -2.81 6.11 -16.09
C THR A 30 -2.79 4.87 -15.21
N ALA A 31 -2.32 3.76 -15.78
CA ALA A 31 -1.98 2.54 -15.04
C ALA A 31 -0.49 2.48 -14.65
N ASP A 32 0.28 3.55 -14.92
CA ASP A 32 1.71 3.59 -14.63
C ASP A 32 1.94 3.74 -13.12
N THR A 33 2.52 2.70 -12.54
CA THR A 33 2.84 2.60 -11.11
C THR A 33 4.31 2.87 -10.82
N ARG A 34 5.17 3.03 -11.84
CA ARG A 34 6.60 3.26 -11.64
C ARG A 34 6.81 4.54 -10.85
N GLU A 35 7.67 4.47 -9.83
CA GLU A 35 7.95 5.58 -8.90
C GLU A 35 6.68 6.16 -8.21
N SER A 36 5.60 5.38 -8.10
CA SER A 36 4.40 5.83 -7.42
C SER A 36 4.64 6.03 -5.93
N SER A 37 4.27 7.21 -5.42
CA SER A 37 4.32 7.51 -3.99
C SER A 37 3.43 6.58 -3.15
N SER A 38 2.34 6.05 -3.73
CA SER A 38 1.46 5.09 -3.07
C SER A 38 2.20 3.80 -2.72
N ILE A 39 3.15 3.35 -3.56
CA ILE A 39 3.97 2.15 -3.28
C ILE A 39 4.78 2.36 -2.00
N TYR A 40 5.47 3.50 -1.88
CA TYR A 40 6.25 3.82 -0.69
C TYR A 40 5.40 3.87 0.58
N VAL A 41 4.23 4.52 0.53
CA VAL A 41 3.31 4.62 1.67
C VAL A 41 2.78 3.25 2.07
N CYS A 42 2.32 2.45 1.10
CA CYS A 42 1.80 1.11 1.36
C CYS A 42 2.87 0.23 2.01
N ARG A 43 4.10 0.25 1.49
CA ARG A 43 5.21 -0.53 2.06
C ARG A 43 5.52 -0.15 3.50
N TYR A 44 5.55 1.15 3.80
CA TYR A 44 5.77 1.62 5.17
C TYR A 44 4.66 1.13 6.12
N LEU A 45 3.39 1.25 5.72
CA LEU A 45 2.27 0.81 6.54
C LEU A 45 2.23 -0.71 6.72
N LEU A 46 2.57 -1.49 5.68
CA LEU A 46 2.69 -2.95 5.77
C LEU A 46 3.83 -3.37 6.70
N ALA A 47 4.97 -2.67 6.67
CA ALA A 47 6.09 -2.92 7.57
C ALA A 47 5.70 -2.67 9.04
N GLU A 48 4.85 -1.67 9.29
CA GLU A 48 4.26 -1.36 10.62
C GLU A 48 3.10 -2.31 11.01
N GLY A 49 2.80 -3.32 10.19
CA GLY A 49 1.82 -4.37 10.49
C GLY A 49 0.36 -4.01 10.16
N ALA A 50 0.13 -2.96 9.36
CA ALA A 50 -1.21 -2.60 8.92
C ALA A 50 -1.78 -3.62 7.93
N SER A 51 -3.12 -3.73 7.89
CA SER A 51 -3.84 -4.43 6.84
C SER A 51 -4.33 -3.44 5.80
N LEU A 52 -3.80 -3.53 4.60
CA LEU A 52 -4.13 -2.60 3.52
C LEU A 52 -5.27 -3.14 2.67
N HIS A 53 -6.13 -2.23 2.24
CA HIS A 53 -7.17 -2.47 1.27
C HIS A 53 -7.00 -1.46 0.14
N ILE A 54 -6.61 -1.92 -1.06
CA ILE A 54 -6.15 -1.03 -2.13
C ILE A 54 -7.15 -1.07 -3.29
N TYR A 55 -7.53 0.10 -3.80
CA TYR A 55 -8.34 0.26 -4.99
C TYR A 55 -7.75 1.32 -5.92
N ASP A 56 -7.64 0.98 -7.20
CA ASP A 56 -7.32 1.92 -8.28
C ASP A 56 -8.12 1.51 -9.54
N PRO A 57 -8.82 2.45 -10.22
CA PRO A 57 -9.65 2.12 -11.37
C PRO A 57 -8.85 1.79 -12.64
N LYS A 58 -7.56 2.09 -12.71
CA LYS A 58 -6.71 1.91 -13.89
C LYS A 58 -5.62 0.86 -13.69
N VAL A 59 -5.19 0.60 -12.46
CA VAL A 59 -4.15 -0.39 -12.15
C VAL A 59 -4.78 -1.74 -11.83
N SER A 60 -4.26 -2.82 -12.42
CA SER A 60 -4.72 -4.17 -12.11
C SER A 60 -4.22 -4.66 -10.74
N VAL A 61 -5.04 -5.49 -10.10
CA VAL A 61 -4.71 -6.15 -8.81
C VAL A 61 -3.36 -6.86 -8.86
N GLN A 62 -3.07 -7.55 -9.95
CA GLN A 62 -1.83 -8.28 -10.15
C GLN A 62 -0.61 -7.34 -10.20
N ARG A 63 -0.77 -6.17 -10.82
CA ARG A 63 0.30 -5.16 -10.89
C ARG A 63 0.59 -4.57 -9.51
N ILE A 64 -0.46 -4.20 -8.78
CA ILE A 64 -0.34 -3.71 -7.39
C ILE A 64 0.41 -4.73 -6.53
N PHE A 65 0.04 -6.00 -6.67
CA PHE A 65 0.66 -7.09 -5.91
C PHE A 65 2.15 -7.24 -6.22
N LEU A 66 2.50 -7.30 -7.51
CA LEU A 66 3.90 -7.41 -7.97
C LEU A 66 4.76 -6.26 -7.44
N ASP A 67 4.28 -5.02 -7.59
CA ASP A 67 5.03 -3.83 -7.17
C ASP A 67 5.28 -3.78 -5.65
N LEU A 68 4.39 -4.41 -4.85
CA LEU A 68 4.53 -4.47 -3.39
C LEU A 68 5.36 -5.69 -2.93
N SER A 69 5.34 -6.80 -3.66
CA SER A 69 6.06 -8.04 -3.33
C SER A 69 7.54 -7.97 -3.71
N GLU A 70 7.88 -7.34 -4.83
CA GLU A 70 9.26 -7.21 -5.34
C GLU A 70 10.23 -6.57 -4.34
N GLN A 71 9.73 -5.80 -3.36
CA GLN A 71 10.58 -5.07 -2.44
C GLN A 71 10.32 -5.32 -0.96
N THR A 72 9.39 -6.21 -0.59
CA THR A 72 9.14 -6.53 0.81
C THR A 72 9.90 -7.76 1.29
N GLY A 73 10.41 -8.61 0.37
CA GLY A 73 11.15 -9.84 0.72
C GLY A 73 10.32 -10.84 1.54
N LYS A 74 9.02 -10.56 1.74
CA LYS A 74 8.06 -11.35 2.51
C LYS A 74 7.21 -12.17 1.56
N SER A 75 6.88 -13.39 1.96
CA SER A 75 6.04 -14.28 1.16
C SER A 75 4.61 -13.77 1.06
N GLU A 76 3.90 -14.18 0.00
CA GLU A 76 2.49 -13.90 -0.28
C GLU A 76 1.57 -14.07 0.94
N ALA A 77 1.85 -15.04 1.80
CA ALA A 77 1.02 -15.38 2.95
C ALA A 77 1.15 -14.39 4.13
N GLU A 78 2.22 -13.59 4.19
CA GLU A 78 2.49 -12.70 5.33
C GLU A 78 1.97 -11.27 5.11
N CYS A 79 1.80 -10.85 3.84
CA CYS A 79 1.32 -9.51 3.51
C CYS A 79 -0.22 -9.46 3.54
N LYS A 80 -0.77 -8.71 4.51
CA LYS A 80 -2.22 -8.48 4.67
C LYS A 80 -2.76 -7.46 3.66
N ILE A 81 -2.61 -7.75 2.36
CA ILE A 81 -3.09 -6.94 1.25
C ILE A 81 -4.45 -7.50 0.79
N ASN A 82 -5.45 -6.63 0.77
CA ASN A 82 -6.79 -6.93 0.29
C ASN A 82 -7.14 -5.94 -0.84
N PHE A 83 -8.09 -6.31 -1.69
CA PHE A 83 -8.57 -5.47 -2.79
C PHE A 83 -10.07 -5.25 -2.59
N ILE A 84 -10.52 -4.00 -2.75
CA ILE A 84 -11.93 -3.59 -2.65
C ILE A 84 -12.40 -3.23 -4.05
#